data_AF-A0A519ZXE5-F1
#
_entry.id   AF-A0A519ZXE5-F1
#
_cell.length_a   1.000
_cell.length_b   1.000
_cell.length_c   1.000
_cell.angle_alpha   90.00
_cell.angle_beta   90.00
_cell.angle_gamma   90.00
#
_symmetry.space_group_name_H-M   'P 1'
#
loop_
_entity.id
_entity.type
_entity.pdbx_description
1 polymer ?
#
loop_
_entity_poly.entity_id
_entity_poly.type
_entity_poly.pdbx_seq_one_letter_code
_entity_poly.pdbx_strand_id
1 'polypeptide(L)'
;MLPQTFQQTTAAIYKGGDFKGSGLLFTQNDNLYCITVAHNLYGVDFNETCVPSEISIKDNDGKMLPVGGFFGNEIESKAMDIALLDLGKVQAGNDYAEIYFSEIPATNKRTFALRGYYGNGSGPETRQEIKYKERLNPHHFTCTIDRQMLANREFQYGSEWLKGLSGSALFYDNKEM
;
A
#
# COMPACT_ATOMS: atom_id res chain seq x y z
N MET A 1 7.61 19.31 0.42
CA MET A 1 6.31 19.03 -0.24
C MET A 1 6.51 17.74 -1.02
N LEU A 2 5.70 16.71 -0.80
CA LEU A 2 5.84 15.46 -1.57
C LEU A 2 5.35 15.68 -3.00
N PRO A 3 5.94 14.99 -3.99
CA PRO A 3 5.49 15.08 -5.38
C PRO A 3 4.00 14.74 -5.50
N GLN A 4 3.27 15.44 -6.38
CA GLN A 4 1.85 15.17 -6.67
C GLN A 4 1.62 13.70 -7.09
N THR A 5 2.63 13.07 -7.69
CA THR A 5 2.64 11.65 -8.06
C THR A 5 2.42 10.70 -6.88
N PHE A 6 2.75 11.06 -5.64
CA PHE A 6 2.45 10.22 -4.46
C PHE A 6 0.95 10.10 -4.19
N GLN A 7 0.17 11.13 -4.52
CA GLN A 7 -1.27 11.08 -4.29
C GLN A 7 -1.92 10.06 -5.23
N GLN A 8 -1.39 9.96 -6.45
CA GLN A 8 -1.86 9.07 -7.51
C GLN A 8 -1.57 7.58 -7.23
N THR A 9 -0.71 7.28 -6.25
CA THR A 9 -0.32 5.89 -5.94
C THR A 9 -1.12 5.26 -4.80
N THR A 10 -2.03 5.97 -4.15
CA THR A 10 -2.63 5.47 -2.90
C THR A 10 -3.94 4.72 -3.18
N ALA A 11 -4.08 3.54 -2.58
CA ALA A 11 -5.31 2.73 -2.66
C ALA A 11 -5.84 2.36 -1.27
N ALA A 12 -7.16 2.35 -1.12
CA ALA A 12 -7.85 1.65 -0.04
C ALA A 12 -8.54 0.40 -0.60
N ILE A 13 -8.33 -0.72 0.06
CA ILE A 13 -8.87 -2.03 -0.31
C ILE A 13 -10.17 -2.25 0.44
N TYR A 14 -11.24 -2.54 -0.31
CA TYR A 14 -12.54 -2.91 0.23
C TYR A 14 -12.92 -4.31 -0.26
N LYS A 15 -13.44 -5.14 0.65
CA LYS A 15 -14.00 -6.47 0.34
C LYS A 15 -15.42 -6.53 0.89
N GLY A 16 -16.40 -6.78 0.01
CA GLY A 16 -17.82 -6.80 0.42
C GLY A 16 -18.34 -5.48 1.00
N GLY A 17 -17.70 -4.36 0.68
CA GLY A 17 -18.02 -3.03 1.22
C GLY A 17 -17.26 -2.65 2.49
N ASP A 18 -16.57 -3.60 3.13
CA ASP A 18 -15.77 -3.34 4.33
C ASP A 18 -14.33 -2.98 3.97
N PHE A 19 -13.80 -1.94 4.62
CA PHE A 19 -12.39 -1.59 4.51
C PHE A 19 -11.51 -2.70 5.10
N LYS A 20 -10.53 -3.17 4.34
CA LYS A 20 -9.59 -4.23 4.75
C LYS A 20 -8.18 -3.70 4.99
N GLY A 21 -7.76 -2.72 4.20
CA GLY A 21 -6.42 -2.15 4.35
C GLY A 21 -6.05 -1.23 3.20
N SER A 22 -4.76 -1.02 3.04
CA SER A 22 -4.19 -0.08 2.08
C SER A 22 -3.58 -0.83 0.88
N GLY A 23 -3.19 -0.07 -0.14
CA GLY A 23 -2.59 -0.58 -1.35
C GLY A 23 -1.80 0.49 -2.10
N LEU A 24 -1.12 0.05 -3.14
CA LEU A 24 -0.32 0.86 -4.05
C LEU A 24 -0.88 0.75 -5.46
N LEU A 25 -1.45 1.84 -5.97
CA LEU A 25 -1.83 2.00 -7.38
C LEU A 25 -0.62 2.40 -8.21
N PHE A 26 -0.51 1.81 -9.40
CA PHE A 26 0.49 2.22 -10.37
C PHE A 26 0.15 1.76 -11.77
N THR A 27 0.77 2.41 -12.75
CA THR A 27 0.63 2.06 -14.16
C THR A 27 1.85 1.37 -14.70
N GLN A 28 1.64 0.41 -15.61
CA GLN A 28 2.69 -0.19 -16.41
C GLN A 28 2.11 -0.63 -17.77
N ASN A 29 2.72 -0.19 -18.87
CA ASN A 29 2.28 -0.50 -20.24
C ASN A 29 0.77 -0.22 -20.47
N ASP A 30 0.31 0.98 -20.10
CA ASP A 30 -1.10 1.44 -20.18
C ASP A 30 -2.12 0.67 -19.32
N ASN A 31 -1.68 -0.31 -18.54
CA ASN A 31 -2.53 -1.02 -17.58
C ASN A 31 -2.36 -0.41 -16.19
N LEU A 32 -3.44 -0.46 -15.41
CA LEU A 32 -3.50 -0.04 -14.03
C LEU A 32 -3.48 -1.27 -13.14
N TYR A 33 -2.63 -1.23 -12.13
CA TYR A 33 -2.44 -2.30 -11.18
C TYR A 33 -2.60 -1.79 -9.75
N CYS A 34 -2.91 -2.70 -8.84
CA CYS A 34 -2.82 -2.46 -7.41
C CYS A 34 -2.00 -3.57 -6.74
N ILE A 35 -0.99 -3.20 -5.96
CA ILE A 35 -0.33 -4.12 -5.04
C ILE A 35 -0.89 -3.90 -3.64
N THR A 36 -1.11 -4.99 -2.93
CA THR A 36 -1.47 -4.98 -1.51
C THR A 36 -0.88 -6.22 -0.83
N VAL A 37 -1.15 -6.37 0.46
CA VAL A 37 -0.83 -7.59 1.21
C VAL A 37 -1.90 -8.66 0.99
N ALA A 38 -1.52 -9.92 1.00
CA ALA A 38 -2.45 -11.02 0.72
C ALA A 38 -3.51 -11.18 1.82
N HIS A 39 -3.17 -10.88 3.08
CA HIS A 39 -4.14 -10.99 4.17
C HIS A 39 -5.30 -9.97 4.08
N ASN A 40 -5.15 -8.89 3.30
CA ASN A 40 -6.28 -8.00 2.99
C ASN A 40 -7.36 -8.70 2.14
N LEU A 41 -6.98 -9.75 1.40
CA LEU A 41 -7.89 -10.50 0.52
C LEU A 41 -8.36 -11.81 1.17
N TYR A 42 -7.43 -12.53 1.81
CA TYR A 42 -7.65 -13.89 2.32
C TYR A 42 -7.82 -13.95 3.85
N GLY A 43 -7.90 -12.81 4.52
CA GLY A 43 -7.97 -12.72 5.98
C GLY A 43 -6.61 -12.91 6.65
N VAL A 44 -6.51 -12.52 7.93
CA VAL A 44 -5.26 -12.58 8.74
C VAL A 44 -4.68 -14.00 8.80
N ASP A 45 -5.56 -15.01 8.84
CA ASP A 45 -5.18 -16.43 8.91
C ASP A 45 -5.10 -17.09 7.53
N PHE A 46 -5.25 -16.32 6.44
CA PHE A 46 -5.26 -16.78 5.04
C PHE A 46 -6.26 -17.91 4.72
N ASN A 47 -7.34 -18.01 5.49
CA ASN A 47 -8.35 -19.06 5.40
C ASN A 47 -9.59 -18.65 4.61
N GLU A 48 -9.73 -17.37 4.26
CA GLU A 48 -10.83 -16.89 3.44
C GLU A 48 -10.55 -17.16 1.96
N THR A 49 -11.61 -17.49 1.22
CA THR A 49 -11.61 -17.39 -0.23
C THR A 49 -11.86 -15.94 -0.63
N CYS A 50 -11.37 -15.57 -1.81
CA CYS A 50 -11.59 -14.25 -2.38
C CYS A 50 -11.75 -14.38 -3.88
N VAL A 51 -12.77 -13.72 -4.43
CA VAL A 51 -12.95 -13.57 -5.88
C VAL A 51 -12.84 -12.09 -6.26
N PRO A 52 -12.31 -11.76 -7.46
CA PRO A 52 -12.09 -10.37 -7.89
C PRO A 52 -13.32 -9.47 -7.76
N SER A 53 -14.51 -9.99 -8.06
CA SER A 53 -15.77 -9.22 -8.03
C SER A 53 -16.18 -8.73 -6.63
N GLU A 54 -15.64 -9.31 -5.56
CA GLU A 54 -15.90 -8.86 -4.19
C GLU A 54 -14.98 -7.71 -3.76
N ILE A 55 -13.93 -7.44 -4.54
CA ILE A 55 -12.92 -6.45 -4.23
C ILE A 55 -13.20 -5.17 -5.01
N SER A 56 -13.09 -4.05 -4.31
CA SER A 56 -13.10 -2.73 -4.92
C SER A 56 -11.98 -1.89 -4.34
N ILE A 57 -11.33 -1.12 -5.20
CA ILE A 57 -10.21 -0.27 -4.83
C ILE A 57 -10.67 1.17 -4.86
N LYS A 58 -10.54 1.89 -3.74
CA LYS A 58 -10.78 3.33 -3.70
C LYS A 58 -9.46 4.05 -3.92
N ASP A 59 -9.38 4.89 -4.94
CA ASP A 59 -8.23 5.76 -5.14
C ASP A 59 -8.26 7.00 -4.21
N ASN A 60 -7.21 7.82 -4.31
CA ASN A 60 -7.08 9.04 -3.51
C ASN A 60 -8.23 10.02 -3.68
N ASP A 61 -8.83 10.09 -4.87
CA ASP A 61 -9.90 11.03 -5.22
C ASP A 61 -11.28 10.45 -4.88
N GLY A 62 -11.32 9.24 -4.30
CA GLY A 62 -12.53 8.57 -3.85
C GLY A 62 -13.22 7.76 -4.94
N LYS A 63 -12.63 7.62 -6.13
CA LYS A 63 -13.17 6.80 -7.20
C LYS A 63 -13.02 5.33 -6.85
N MET A 64 -14.10 4.57 -7.01
CA MET A 64 -14.08 3.11 -6.85
C MET A 64 -13.72 2.44 -8.18
N LEU A 65 -12.69 1.61 -8.14
CA LEU A 65 -12.14 0.86 -9.26
C LEU A 65 -12.46 -0.63 -9.06
N PRO A 66 -13.07 -1.30 -10.05
CA PRO A 66 -13.32 -2.73 -9.99
C PRO A 66 -12.02 -3.52 -10.21
N VAL A 67 -11.93 -4.70 -9.62
CA VAL A 67 -10.82 -5.63 -9.88
C VAL A 67 -11.22 -6.63 -10.97
N GLY A 68 -10.47 -6.64 -12.07
CA GLY A 68 -10.67 -7.55 -13.20
C GLY A 68 -10.11 -8.94 -12.97
N GLY A 69 -9.05 -9.06 -12.16
CA GLY A 69 -8.38 -10.32 -11.90
C GLY A 69 -7.24 -10.20 -10.89
N PHE A 70 -6.65 -11.34 -10.55
CA PHE A 70 -5.44 -11.43 -9.74
C PHE A 70 -4.30 -11.94 -10.62
N PHE A 71 -3.10 -11.41 -10.40
CA PHE A 71 -1.89 -11.94 -11.00
C PHE A 71 -1.18 -12.92 -10.06
N GLY A 72 -0.51 -13.90 -10.65
CA GLY A 72 0.20 -14.94 -9.91
C GLY A 72 -0.73 -16.05 -9.39
N ASN A 73 -0.20 -16.89 -8.51
CA ASN A 73 -0.98 -17.94 -7.87
C ASN A 73 -1.25 -17.61 -6.38
N GLU A 74 -2.37 -18.10 -5.87
CA GLU A 74 -2.81 -17.84 -4.49
C GLU A 74 -1.82 -18.36 -3.44
N ILE A 75 -1.15 -19.49 -3.69
CA ILE A 75 -0.24 -20.13 -2.74
C ILE A 75 0.97 -19.24 -2.48
N GLU A 76 1.60 -18.72 -3.54
CA GLU A 76 2.73 -17.79 -3.45
C GLU A 76 2.31 -16.45 -2.86
N SER A 77 1.13 -15.97 -3.25
CA SER A 77 0.58 -14.73 -2.71
C SER A 77 0.45 -14.79 -1.19
N LYS A 78 -0.12 -15.87 -0.65
CA LYS A 78 -0.23 -16.13 0.80
C LYS A 78 1.14 -16.33 1.44
N ALA A 79 2.04 -17.09 0.81
CA ALA A 79 3.37 -17.36 1.35
C ALA A 79 4.24 -16.10 1.49
N MET A 80 4.11 -15.16 0.56
CA MET A 80 4.87 -13.90 0.55
C MET A 80 4.10 -12.75 1.20
N ASP A 81 2.83 -12.96 1.55
CA ASP A 81 1.86 -11.94 1.97
C ASP A 81 1.78 -10.75 1.01
N ILE A 82 1.81 -11.01 -0.29
CA ILE A 82 1.74 -9.99 -1.36
C ILE A 82 0.72 -10.43 -2.40
N ALA A 83 -0.17 -9.51 -2.81
CA ALA A 83 -1.12 -9.73 -3.89
C ALA A 83 -1.03 -8.62 -4.93
N LEU A 84 -1.11 -9.00 -6.20
CA LEU A 84 -1.13 -8.10 -7.36
C LEU A 84 -2.49 -8.21 -8.06
N LEU A 85 -3.16 -7.08 -8.20
CA LEU A 85 -4.51 -6.96 -8.73
C LEU A 85 -4.49 -6.27 -10.10
N ASP A 86 -5.24 -6.82 -11.04
CA ASP A 86 -5.51 -6.20 -12.33
C ASP A 86 -6.72 -5.27 -12.22
N LEU A 87 -6.55 -3.99 -12.57
CA LEU A 87 -7.63 -3.00 -12.63
C LEU A 87 -7.98 -2.64 -14.09
N GLY A 88 -7.38 -3.32 -15.07
CA GLY A 88 -7.59 -3.10 -16.49
C GLY A 88 -6.79 -1.92 -17.04
N LYS A 89 -7.27 -1.33 -18.14
CA LYS A 89 -6.59 -0.22 -18.81
C LYS A 89 -6.84 1.11 -18.11
N VAL A 90 -5.83 1.96 -18.10
CA VAL A 90 -5.98 3.36 -17.71
C VAL A 90 -6.97 4.03 -18.66
N GLN A 91 -8.02 4.63 -18.10
CA GLN A 91 -8.97 5.41 -18.91
C GLN A 91 -8.40 6.81 -19.16
N ALA A 92 -8.69 7.36 -20.34
CA ALA A 92 -8.27 8.71 -20.71
C ALA A 92 -8.72 9.74 -19.65
N GLY A 93 -7.80 10.60 -19.23
CA GLY A 93 -8.05 11.65 -18.24
C GLY A 93 -7.90 11.24 -16.77
N ASN A 94 -7.53 9.98 -16.48
CA ASN A 94 -7.06 9.62 -15.13
C ASN A 94 -5.54 9.59 -15.13
N ASP A 95 -4.93 10.34 -14.22
CA ASP A 95 -3.48 10.35 -14.03
C ASP A 95 -3.10 9.44 -12.86
N TYR A 96 -2.50 8.30 -13.17
CA TYR A 96 -1.90 7.39 -12.19
C TYR A 96 -0.38 7.37 -12.40
N ALA A 97 0.38 7.14 -11.32
CA ALA A 97 1.84 7.20 -11.42
C ALA A 97 2.43 5.89 -11.96
N GLU A 98 3.43 6.01 -12.82
CA GLU A 98 4.39 4.94 -13.05
C GLU A 98 5.32 4.86 -11.84
N ILE A 99 5.57 3.65 -11.35
CA ILE A 99 6.46 3.42 -10.21
C ILE A 99 7.58 2.47 -10.59
N TYR A 100 8.71 2.64 -9.92
CA TYR A 100 9.85 1.75 -10.05
C TYR A 100 10.09 1.05 -8.72
N PHE A 101 10.04 -0.28 -8.74
CA PHE A 101 10.41 -1.08 -7.58
C PHE A 101 11.92 -1.08 -7.43
N SER A 102 12.36 -0.99 -6.17
CA SER A 102 13.77 -1.01 -5.82
C SER A 102 14.02 -2.13 -4.83
N GLU A 103 15.23 -2.66 -4.86
CA GLU A 103 15.68 -3.58 -3.82
C GLU A 103 15.75 -2.86 -2.46
N ILE A 104 15.73 -3.68 -1.40
CA ILE A 104 15.96 -3.20 -0.02
C ILE A 104 17.29 -2.45 0.02
N PRO A 105 17.33 -1.23 0.57
CA PRO A 105 18.56 -0.44 0.56
C PRO A 105 19.67 -1.14 1.34
N ALA A 106 20.88 -1.12 0.77
CA ALA A 106 22.08 -1.68 1.39
C ALA A 106 22.64 -0.81 2.54
N THR A 107 22.10 0.40 2.75
CA THR A 107 22.64 1.37 3.72
C THR A 107 21.56 1.95 4.61
N ASN A 108 21.94 2.26 5.85
CA ASN A 108 21.08 2.85 6.88
C ASN A 108 20.88 4.37 6.76
N LYS A 109 21.46 5.02 5.74
CA LYS A 109 21.31 6.46 5.52
C LYS A 109 20.01 6.83 4.83
N ARG A 110 19.27 5.85 4.30
CA ARG A 110 18.02 6.09 3.57
C ARG A 110 16.87 6.36 4.54
N THR A 111 16.13 7.42 4.25
CA THR A 111 14.83 7.71 4.83
C THR A 111 13.72 7.36 3.84
N PHE A 112 12.55 7.05 4.38
CA PHE A 112 11.37 6.70 3.61
C PHE A 112 10.20 7.63 3.93
N ALA A 113 9.32 7.76 2.94
CA ALA A 113 7.99 8.29 3.08
C ALA A 113 6.99 7.14 2.98
N LEU A 114 6.05 7.08 3.91
CA LEU A 114 4.94 6.14 3.94
C LEU A 114 3.66 6.90 3.60
N ARG A 115 2.90 6.41 2.63
CA ARG A 115 1.57 6.92 2.32
C ARG A 115 0.57 5.78 2.20
N GLY A 116 -0.58 5.93 2.84
CA GLY A 116 -1.60 4.89 2.89
C GLY A 116 -2.81 5.28 3.70
N TYR A 117 -3.80 4.40 3.72
CA TYR A 117 -5.00 4.54 4.56
C TYR A 117 -4.78 3.94 5.96
N TYR A 118 -5.52 4.47 6.92
CA TYR A 118 -5.47 4.06 8.33
C TYR A 118 -6.89 3.97 8.90
N GLY A 119 -7.06 3.19 9.97
CA GLY A 119 -8.33 3.06 10.70
C GLY A 119 -9.47 2.57 9.80
N ASN A 120 -10.53 3.37 9.68
CA ASN A 120 -11.73 3.06 8.87
C ASN A 120 -11.67 3.63 7.44
N GLY A 121 -10.49 4.07 6.96
CA GLY A 121 -10.34 4.58 5.59
C GLY A 121 -10.85 6.02 5.38
N SER A 122 -10.82 6.85 6.42
CA SER A 122 -11.26 8.27 6.44
C SER A 122 -10.41 9.21 5.56
N GLY A 123 -9.31 8.70 5.00
CA GLY A 123 -8.48 9.37 4.03
C GLY A 123 -7.04 8.84 4.09
N PRO A 124 -6.25 9.04 3.04
CA PRO A 124 -4.85 8.69 3.08
C PRO A 124 -4.08 9.67 3.97
N GLU A 125 -3.11 9.16 4.72
CA GLU A 125 -2.15 9.99 5.45
C GLU A 125 -0.74 9.76 4.92
N THR A 126 0.13 10.72 5.19
CA THR A 126 1.54 10.62 4.83
C THR A 126 2.42 10.89 6.02
N ARG A 127 3.49 10.11 6.13
CA ARG A 127 4.54 10.24 7.12
C ARG A 127 5.88 10.17 6.41
N GLN A 128 6.81 11.01 6.81
CA GLN A 128 8.17 11.08 6.25
C GLN A 128 9.18 10.74 7.35
N GLU A 129 10.46 10.77 7.02
CA GLU A 129 11.56 10.59 7.99
C GLU A 129 11.55 9.22 8.69
N ILE A 130 10.91 8.22 8.07
CA ILE A 130 10.98 6.83 8.51
C ILE A 130 12.39 6.34 8.20
N LYS A 131 13.13 5.89 9.22
CA LYS A 131 14.54 5.55 9.08
C LYS A 131 14.69 4.06 8.90
N TYR A 132 15.49 3.64 7.91
CA TYR A 132 15.95 2.26 7.85
C TYR A 132 16.61 1.86 9.19
N LYS A 133 16.34 0.64 9.64
CA LYS A 133 16.98 0.07 10.84
C LYS A 133 17.93 -1.07 10.46
N GLU A 134 17.40 -2.18 9.97
CA GLU A 134 18.19 -3.36 9.61
C GLU A 134 17.45 -4.26 8.62
N ARG A 135 18.21 -5.03 7.83
CA ARG A 135 17.70 -6.08 6.95
C ARG A 135 17.65 -7.38 7.73
N LEU A 136 16.49 -8.02 7.75
CA LEU A 136 16.30 -9.32 8.42
C LEU A 136 16.62 -10.47 7.48
N ASN A 137 16.19 -10.37 6.22
CA ASN A 137 16.45 -11.37 5.18
C ASN A 137 16.36 -10.71 3.78
N PRO A 138 16.53 -11.47 2.67
CA PRO A 138 16.50 -10.88 1.34
C PRO A 138 15.25 -10.08 0.98
N HIS A 139 14.11 -10.38 1.60
CA HIS A 139 12.79 -9.81 1.32
C HIS A 139 12.22 -8.95 2.45
N HIS A 140 12.88 -8.89 3.61
CA HIS A 140 12.37 -8.19 4.80
C HIS A 140 13.41 -7.27 5.42
N PHE A 141 12.97 -6.08 5.81
CA PHE A 141 13.73 -5.12 6.58
C PHE A 141 12.82 -4.42 7.59
N THR A 142 13.41 -3.83 8.60
CA THR A 142 12.68 -3.04 9.59
C THR A 142 13.03 -1.56 9.47
N CYS A 143 12.09 -0.72 9.89
CA CYS A 143 12.24 0.71 9.98
C CYS A 143 11.95 1.20 11.40
N THR A 144 12.47 2.37 11.72
CA THR A 144 12.12 3.12 12.93
C THR A 144 11.30 4.34 12.53
N ILE A 145 10.20 4.55 13.22
CA ILE A 145 9.38 5.76 13.15
C ILE A 145 9.31 6.37 14.55
N ASP A 146 9.39 7.70 14.63
CA ASP A 146 9.22 8.38 15.92
C ASP A 146 7.79 8.16 16.41
N ARG A 147 7.65 7.73 17.67
CA ARG A 147 6.35 7.51 18.31
C ARG A 147 5.47 8.76 18.29
N GLN A 148 6.06 9.96 18.33
CA GLN A 148 5.31 11.20 18.23
C GLN A 148 4.61 11.36 16.87
N MET A 149 5.10 10.67 15.83
CA MET A 149 4.49 10.64 14.51
C MET A 149 3.36 9.59 14.38
N LEU A 150 3.20 8.73 15.38
CA LEU A 150 2.18 7.67 15.49
C LEU A 150 0.93 8.10 16.27
N ALA A 151 0.58 9.39 16.22
CA ALA A 151 -0.72 9.86 16.67
C ALA A 151 -1.69 9.87 15.47
N ASN A 152 -2.86 9.26 15.60
CA ASN A 152 -3.93 9.47 14.62
C ASN A 152 -4.65 10.80 14.88
N ARG A 153 -5.61 11.14 14.02
CA ARG A 153 -6.43 12.36 14.15
C ARG A 153 -7.24 12.44 15.45
N GLU A 154 -7.38 11.31 16.15
CA GLU A 154 -8.08 11.18 17.44
C GLU A 154 -7.11 11.14 18.63
N PHE A 155 -5.82 11.43 18.42
CA PHE A 155 -4.76 11.36 19.43
C PHE A 155 -4.62 9.99 20.10
N GLN A 156 -5.02 8.91 19.42
CA GLN A 156 -4.72 7.56 19.84
C GLN A 156 -3.25 7.23 19.48
N TYR A 157 -2.58 6.52 20.39
CA TYR A 157 -1.18 6.15 20.28
C TYR A 157 -1.03 4.63 20.28
N GLY A 158 0.02 4.12 19.63
CA GLY A 158 0.38 2.70 19.69
C GLY A 158 -0.13 1.90 18.49
N SER A 159 -0.32 0.58 18.66
CA SER A 159 -0.64 -0.35 17.57
C SER A 159 -1.97 -0.09 16.88
N GLU A 160 -2.95 0.50 17.58
CA GLU A 160 -4.24 0.88 17.00
C GLU A 160 -4.09 1.90 15.86
N TRP A 161 -3.04 2.72 15.88
CA TRP A 161 -2.71 3.60 14.77
C TRP A 161 -2.35 2.84 13.49
N LEU A 162 -1.64 1.72 13.61
CA LEU A 162 -1.18 0.92 12.46
C LEU A 162 -2.32 0.15 11.78
N LYS A 163 -3.51 0.11 12.41
CA LYS A 163 -4.65 -0.63 11.88
C LYS A 163 -5.03 -0.09 10.51
N GLY A 164 -5.12 -1.00 9.53
CA GLY A 164 -5.44 -0.65 8.15
C GLY A 164 -4.26 -0.22 7.28
N LEU A 165 -3.06 -0.03 7.87
CA LEU A 165 -1.88 0.36 7.12
C LEU A 165 -1.38 -0.74 6.17
N SER A 166 -1.65 -2.01 6.47
CA SER A 166 -1.13 -3.14 5.71
C SER A 166 -1.42 -2.99 4.21
N GLY A 167 -0.38 -3.15 3.39
CA GLY A 167 -0.41 -2.93 1.93
C GLY A 167 -0.01 -1.52 1.49
N SER A 168 0.22 -0.59 2.42
CA SER A 168 0.78 0.72 2.09
C SER A 168 2.22 0.62 1.59
N ALA A 169 2.60 1.54 0.71
CA ALA A 169 3.95 1.58 0.16
C ALA A 169 4.89 2.48 0.97
N LEU A 170 6.14 2.01 1.08
CA LEU A 170 7.29 2.80 1.51
C LEU A 170 8.05 3.27 0.27
N PHE A 171 8.19 4.59 0.15
CA PHE A 171 8.90 5.24 -0.94
C PHE A 171 10.21 5.81 -0.41
N TYR A 172 11.25 5.85 -1.24
CA TYR A 172 12.45 6.61 -0.90
C TYR A 172 12.12 8.09 -0.76
N ASP A 173 12.45 8.67 0.40
CA ASP A 173 12.36 10.11 0.62
C ASP A 173 13.66 10.69 0.03
N ASN A 174 13.58 11.21 -1.21
CA ASN A 174 14.70 11.73 -2.02
C ASN A 174 15.41 12.97 -1.42
N LYS A 175 15.46 13.11 -0.09
CA LYS A 175 16.19 14.18 0.60
C LYS A 175 17.71 14.12 0.38
N GLU A 176 18.23 13.02 -0.18
CA GLU A 176 19.66 12.82 -0.50
C GLU A 176 19.87 12.29 -1.94
N MET A 177 19.40 13.04 -2.94
CA MET A 177 20.03 13.07 -4.26
C MET A 177 20.69 14.41 -4.47
#